data_AF-A0AAD6D220-F1
#
_entry.id   AF-A0AAD6D220-F1
#
_cell.length_a   1.000
_cell.length_b   1.000
_cell.length_c   1.000
_cell.angle_alpha   90.00
_cell.angle_beta   90.00
_cell.angle_gamma   90.00
#
_symmetry.space_group_name_H-M   'P 1'
#
loop_
_entity.id
_entity.type
_entity.pdbx_description
1 polymer ?
#
loop_
_entity_poly.entity_id
_entity_poly.type
_entity_poly.pdbx_seq_one_letter_code
_entity_poly.pdbx_strand_id
1 'polypeptide(L)'
;MRVETCHFCSRPAFPGKGITFVRNDARQFRFCRSKCHKNFKMKRQPRKLKWTKSHRASSGKEMIVDSSLVLSQFAKKRNVPVKYDRNLVAATVQAMQRVEEIRQRRERVFTKRRLAGKIARDRQREADRKVVATGEHLIRKELRDREEGVPMVAETSKTANRVHGEDLIAARQKKKTRLLVDGGAEEEMQLD
;
A
#
# COMPACT_ATOMS: atom_id res chain seq x y z
N MET A 1 -19.80 -18.19 -8.00
CA MET A 1 -18.39 -18.38 -7.56
C MET A 1 -18.13 -17.54 -6.31
N ARG A 2 -17.60 -18.10 -5.21
CA ARG A 2 -17.40 -17.37 -3.94
C ARG A 2 -15.92 -17.20 -3.62
N VAL A 3 -15.51 -15.98 -3.28
CA VAL A 3 -14.17 -15.73 -2.72
C VAL A 3 -14.27 -15.85 -1.20
N GLU A 4 -13.53 -16.80 -0.64
CA GLU A 4 -13.52 -17.02 0.81
C GLU A 4 -12.35 -16.29 1.47
N THR A 5 -12.44 -16.08 2.77
CA THR A 5 -11.34 -15.54 3.57
C THR A 5 -10.51 -16.68 4.15
N CYS A 6 -9.20 -16.65 3.95
CA CYS A 6 -8.32 -17.63 4.59
C CYS A 6 -8.39 -17.51 6.12
N HIS A 7 -8.53 -18.65 6.79
CA HIS A 7 -8.61 -18.73 8.25
C HIS A 7 -7.39 -18.14 8.98
N PHE A 8 -6.20 -18.26 8.40
CA PHE A 8 -4.96 -17.85 9.04
C PHE A 8 -4.48 -16.46 8.64
N CYS A 9 -4.45 -16.18 7.33
CA CYS A 9 -3.90 -14.95 6.76
C CYS A 9 -4.95 -13.83 6.60
N SER A 10 -6.26 -14.19 6.64
CA SER A 10 -7.40 -13.33 6.29
C SER A 10 -7.30 -12.66 4.91
N ARG A 11 -6.46 -13.20 4.01
CA ARG A 11 -6.42 -12.81 2.60
C ARG A 11 -7.50 -13.56 1.81
N PRO A 12 -7.96 -13.03 0.67
CA PRO A 12 -8.87 -13.76 -0.22
C PRO A 12 -8.25 -15.09 -0.66
N ALA A 13 -9.06 -16.14 -0.62
CA ALA A 13 -8.79 -17.46 -1.15
C ALA A 13 -9.74 -17.67 -2.34
N PHE A 14 -9.17 -17.54 -3.54
CA PHE A 14 -9.90 -17.75 -4.77
C PHE A 14 -10.21 -19.24 -4.99
N PRO A 15 -11.27 -19.58 -5.74
CA PRO A 15 -11.54 -20.96 -6.12
C PRO A 15 -10.38 -21.60 -6.88
N GLY A 16 -10.19 -22.91 -6.70
CA GLY A 16 -9.04 -23.63 -7.24
C GLY A 16 -7.68 -23.29 -6.60
N LYS A 17 -7.61 -22.31 -5.68
CA LYS A 17 -6.39 -21.98 -4.94
C LYS A 17 -6.50 -22.37 -3.48
N GLY A 18 -5.36 -22.82 -2.94
CA GLY A 18 -5.23 -23.11 -1.52
C GLY A 18 -5.62 -24.55 -1.15
N ILE A 19 -5.87 -24.77 0.13
CA ILE A 19 -6.22 -26.09 0.70
C ILE A 19 -7.38 -25.87 1.67
N THR A 20 -8.34 -26.79 1.68
CA THR A 20 -9.40 -26.82 2.69
C THR A 20 -9.16 -27.99 3.61
N PHE A 21 -9.11 -27.73 4.91
CA PHE A 21 -9.02 -28.75 5.94
C PHE A 21 -10.37 -28.84 6.65
N VAL A 22 -10.98 -30.02 6.66
CA VAL A 22 -12.22 -30.28 7.39
C VAL A 22 -11.85 -31.01 8.68
N ARG A 23 -12.25 -30.45 9.81
CA ARG A 23 -12.05 -31.07 11.12
C ARG A 23 -13.28 -31.89 11.52
N ASN A 24 -13.12 -32.85 12.43
CA ASN A 24 -14.17 -33.77 12.88
C ASN A 24 -15.43 -33.06 13.42
N ASP A 25 -15.33 -31.81 13.90
CA ASP A 25 -16.46 -30.97 14.32
C ASP A 25 -17.20 -30.31 13.14
N ALA A 26 -17.04 -30.84 11.94
CA ALA A 26 -17.53 -30.31 10.67
C ALA A 26 -17.10 -28.87 10.36
N ARG A 27 -16.09 -28.32 11.06
CA ARG A 27 -15.56 -26.99 10.76
C ARG A 27 -14.60 -27.04 9.58
N GLN A 28 -14.89 -26.21 8.60
CA GLN A 28 -14.08 -26.06 7.39
C GLN A 28 -13.09 -24.91 7.58
N PHE A 29 -11.80 -25.21 7.44
CA PHE A 29 -10.72 -24.24 7.48
C PHE A 29 -10.11 -24.10 6.10
N ARG A 30 -10.39 -22.97 5.42
CA ARG A 30 -9.79 -22.68 4.12
C ARG A 30 -8.51 -21.88 4.26
N PHE A 31 -7.47 -22.29 3.53
CA PHE A 31 -6.14 -21.65 3.57
C PHE A 31 -5.75 -21.08 2.21
N CYS A 32 -5.22 -19.86 2.21
CA CYS A 32 -4.77 -19.15 1.00
C CYS A 32 -3.57 -19.84 0.32
N ARG A 33 -2.63 -20.41 1.11
CA ARG A 33 -1.35 -20.99 0.66
C ARG A 33 -0.86 -22.07 1.64
N SER A 34 0.08 -22.91 1.21
CA SER A 34 0.73 -23.94 2.04
C SER A 34 1.38 -23.37 3.31
N LYS A 35 1.96 -22.16 3.26
CA LYS A 35 2.49 -21.44 4.43
C LYS A 35 1.46 -21.31 5.56
N CYS A 36 0.21 -21.00 5.22
CA CYS A 36 -0.86 -20.83 6.21
C CYS A 36 -1.29 -22.17 6.80
N HIS A 37 -1.40 -23.19 5.93
CA HIS A 37 -1.74 -24.54 6.33
C HIS A 37 -0.66 -25.16 7.26
N LYS A 38 0.63 -25.01 6.93
CA LYS A 38 1.74 -25.47 7.79
C LYS A 38 1.76 -24.76 9.14
N ASN A 39 1.55 -23.44 9.17
CA ASN A 39 1.47 -22.70 10.44
C ASN A 39 0.27 -23.09 11.30
N PHE A 40 -0.86 -23.42 10.66
CA PHE A 40 -2.03 -23.96 11.35
C PHE A 40 -1.73 -25.35 11.94
N LYS A 41 -1.08 -26.25 11.18
CA LYS A 41 -0.63 -27.57 11.68
C LYS A 41 0.36 -27.45 12.84
N MET A 42 1.27 -26.48 12.80
CA MET A 42 2.17 -26.13 13.89
C MET A 42 1.47 -25.45 15.09
N LYS A 43 0.14 -25.35 15.10
CA LYS A 43 -0.67 -24.71 16.15
C LYS A 43 -0.24 -23.27 16.49
N ARG A 44 0.36 -22.56 15.53
CA ARG A 44 0.78 -21.17 15.76
C ARG A 44 -0.44 -20.26 15.78
N GLN A 45 -0.48 -19.34 16.74
CA GLN A 45 -1.61 -18.42 16.87
C GLN A 45 -1.48 -17.24 15.89
N PRO A 46 -2.46 -16.99 14.99
CA PRO A 46 -2.39 -15.90 14.00
C PRO A 46 -2.17 -14.53 14.62
N ARG A 47 -2.79 -14.26 15.78
CA ARG A 47 -2.66 -12.99 16.53
C ARG A 47 -1.24 -12.67 16.98
N LYS A 48 -0.38 -13.68 17.16
CA LYS A 48 1.03 -13.50 17.56
C LYS A 48 1.96 -13.31 16.34
N LEU A 49 1.50 -13.62 15.13
CA LEU A 49 2.31 -13.57 13.92
C LEU A 49 2.20 -12.22 13.21
N LYS A 50 3.30 -11.46 13.20
CA LYS A 50 3.35 -10.04 12.79
C LYS A 50 2.76 -9.72 11.40
N TRP A 51 2.79 -10.69 10.48
CA TRP A 51 2.40 -10.52 9.07
C TRP A 51 0.91 -10.79 8.79
N THR A 52 0.16 -11.38 9.74
CA THR A 52 -1.26 -11.68 9.53
C THR A 52 -2.11 -10.42 9.71
N LYS A 53 -3.25 -10.34 9.01
CA LYS A 53 -4.20 -9.24 9.26
C LYS A 53 -4.74 -9.28 10.69
N SER A 54 -5.00 -10.47 11.25
CA SER A 54 -5.47 -10.61 12.62
C SER A 54 -4.52 -9.96 13.65
N HIS A 55 -3.20 -10.15 13.50
CA HIS A 55 -2.23 -9.47 14.34
C HIS A 55 -2.24 -7.96 14.11
N ARG A 56 -2.24 -7.53 12.84
CA ARG A 56 -2.26 -6.09 12.51
C ARG A 56 -3.48 -5.39 13.08
N ALA A 57 -4.65 -6.00 13.01
CA ALA A 57 -5.86 -5.54 13.67
C ALA A 57 -5.64 -5.46 15.20
N SER A 58 -5.30 -6.57 15.87
CA SER A 58 -5.14 -6.56 17.35
C SER A 58 -4.06 -5.59 17.86
N SER A 59 -3.05 -5.29 17.05
CA SER A 59 -1.97 -4.35 17.39
C SER A 59 -2.23 -2.92 16.92
N GLY A 60 -3.45 -2.58 16.48
CA GLY A 60 -3.81 -1.22 16.06
C GLY A 60 -3.10 -0.73 14.79
N LYS A 61 -2.61 -1.64 13.94
CA LYS A 61 -1.94 -1.32 12.66
C LYS A 61 -2.91 -1.19 11.48
N GLU A 62 -4.14 -1.68 11.65
CA GLU A 62 -5.25 -1.56 10.70
C GLU A 62 -6.42 -0.84 11.39
N MET A 63 -7.26 -0.18 10.60
CA MET A 63 -8.48 0.47 11.10
C MET A 63 -9.55 -0.60 11.34
N ILE A 64 -9.91 -0.85 12.60
CA ILE A 64 -10.88 -1.93 12.97
C ILE A 64 -12.29 -1.39 13.13
N VAL A 65 -12.45 -0.23 13.78
CA VAL A 65 -13.74 0.36 14.13
C VAL A 65 -13.90 1.63 13.31
N ASP A 66 -14.34 1.46 12.06
CA ASP A 66 -14.89 2.60 11.36
C ASP A 66 -16.35 2.71 11.84
N SER A 67 -16.64 3.77 12.61
CA SER A 67 -17.96 4.05 13.20
C SER A 67 -19.08 4.19 12.16
N SER A 68 -18.74 4.23 10.85
CA SER A 68 -19.70 3.94 9.79
C SER A 68 -19.73 2.43 9.49
N LEU A 69 -20.76 1.77 9.99
CA LEU A 69 -21.18 0.39 9.77
C LEU A 69 -21.38 -0.03 8.30
N VAL A 70 -20.96 0.77 7.32
CA VAL A 70 -21.21 0.55 5.89
C VAL A 70 -20.48 -0.71 5.40
N LEU A 71 -19.22 -0.96 5.79
CA LEU A 71 -18.52 -2.17 5.33
C LEU A 71 -18.99 -3.45 6.03
N SER A 72 -19.32 -3.41 7.32
CA SER A 72 -19.84 -4.59 8.03
C SER A 72 -21.24 -4.96 7.55
N GLN A 73 -22.08 -3.96 7.24
CA GLN A 73 -23.41 -4.17 6.67
C GLN A 73 -23.34 -4.68 5.23
N PHE A 74 -22.48 -4.10 4.39
CA PHE A 74 -22.34 -4.54 2.99
C PHE A 74 -21.65 -5.91 2.85
N ALA A 75 -20.63 -6.21 3.67
CA ALA A 75 -19.91 -7.48 3.65
C ALA A 75 -20.57 -8.58 4.51
N LYS A 76 -21.73 -8.30 5.14
CA LYS A 76 -22.46 -9.28 5.95
C LYS A 76 -22.89 -10.47 5.10
N LYS A 77 -22.72 -11.68 5.64
CA LYS A 77 -23.33 -12.88 5.05
C LYS A 77 -24.85 -12.79 5.19
N ARG A 78 -25.56 -12.69 4.06
CA ARG A 78 -27.03 -12.76 4.01
C ARG A 78 -27.44 -14.23 3.89
N ASN A 79 -28.26 -14.71 4.83
CA ASN A 79 -28.80 -16.07 4.81
C ASN A 79 -30.18 -16.14 4.15
N VAL A 80 -30.84 -14.99 3.98
CA VAL A 80 -32.14 -14.88 3.29
C VAL A 80 -31.91 -14.26 1.91
N PRO A 81 -32.28 -14.95 0.83
CA PRO A 81 -32.23 -14.38 -0.51
C PRO A 81 -33.37 -13.38 -0.72
N VAL A 82 -33.13 -12.38 -1.56
CA VAL A 82 -34.15 -11.44 -2.04
C VAL A 82 -34.42 -11.78 -3.51
N LYS A 83 -35.63 -11.51 -4.00
CA LYS A 83 -35.95 -11.64 -5.42
C LYS A 83 -35.02 -10.74 -6.23
N TYR A 84 -34.65 -11.20 -7.43
CA TYR A 84 -33.81 -10.42 -8.31
C TYR A 84 -34.57 -9.19 -8.83
N ASP A 85 -34.03 -8.01 -8.57
CA ASP A 85 -34.48 -6.74 -9.12
C ASP A 85 -33.31 -6.02 -9.80
N ARG A 86 -33.43 -5.72 -11.09
CA ARG A 86 -32.33 -5.09 -11.87
C ARG A 86 -31.91 -3.74 -11.30
N ASN A 87 -32.88 -2.91 -10.91
CA ASN A 87 -32.64 -1.58 -10.33
C ASN A 87 -31.87 -1.68 -9.00
N LEU A 88 -32.24 -2.64 -8.15
CA LEU A 88 -31.56 -2.91 -6.88
C LEU A 88 -30.11 -3.35 -7.11
N VAL A 89 -29.89 -4.26 -8.05
CA VAL A 89 -28.54 -4.75 -8.38
C VAL A 89 -27.68 -3.60 -8.92
N ALA A 90 -28.20 -2.80 -9.85
CA ALA A 90 -27.48 -1.65 -10.41
C ALA A 90 -27.09 -0.63 -9.32
N ALA A 91 -28.03 -0.25 -8.46
CA ALA A 91 -27.78 0.64 -7.34
C ALA A 91 -26.74 0.06 -6.37
N THR A 92 -26.79 -1.25 -6.11
CA THR A 92 -25.83 -1.93 -5.22
C THR A 92 -24.41 -1.92 -5.78
N VAL A 93 -24.23 -2.12 -7.09
CA VAL A 93 -22.90 -2.10 -7.74
C VAL A 93 -22.29 -0.71 -7.65
N GLN A 94 -23.06 0.35 -7.92
CA GLN A 94 -22.61 1.74 -7.78
C GLN A 94 -22.25 2.07 -6.33
N ALA A 95 -23.10 1.66 -5.38
CA ALA A 95 -22.83 1.83 -3.96
C ALA A 95 -21.55 1.12 -3.52
N MET A 96 -21.29 -0.11 -4.00
CA MET A 96 -20.09 -0.87 -3.67
C MET A 96 -18.79 -0.15 -4.08
N GLN A 97 -18.75 0.44 -5.28
CA GLN A 97 -17.59 1.21 -5.74
C GLN A 97 -17.34 2.41 -4.82
N ARG A 98 -18.41 3.16 -4.52
CA ARG A 98 -18.34 4.34 -3.64
C ARG A 98 -17.87 3.99 -2.23
N VAL A 99 -18.31 2.87 -1.68
CA VAL A 99 -17.91 2.40 -0.35
C VAL A 99 -16.42 2.06 -0.31
N GLU A 100 -15.89 1.42 -1.34
CA GLU A 100 -14.47 1.05 -1.41
C GLU A 100 -13.56 2.29 -1.54
N GLU A 101 -13.98 3.32 -2.28
CA GLU A 101 -13.25 4.61 -2.32
C GLU A 101 -13.16 5.27 -0.94
N ILE A 102 -14.30 5.35 -0.23
CA ILE A 102 -14.36 5.95 1.11
C ILE A 102 -13.43 5.19 2.06
N ARG A 103 -13.46 3.86 1.99
CA ARG A 103 -12.59 2.98 2.76
C ARG A 103 -11.12 3.25 2.49
N GLN A 104 -10.70 3.24 1.24
CA GLN A 104 -9.30 3.48 0.87
C GLN A 104 -8.82 4.86 1.34
N ARG A 105 -9.66 5.88 1.21
CA ARG A 105 -9.37 7.24 1.73
C ARG A 105 -9.15 7.22 3.24
N ARG A 106 -10.01 6.54 4.00
CA ARG A 106 -9.90 6.46 5.47
C ARG A 106 -8.71 5.62 5.92
N GLU A 107 -8.46 4.47 5.29
CA GLU A 107 -7.29 3.64 5.55
C GLU A 107 -5.99 4.41 5.29
N ARG A 108 -5.94 5.23 4.23
CA ARG A 108 -4.80 6.12 3.93
C ARG A 108 -4.61 7.17 5.02
N VAL A 109 -5.68 7.81 5.48
CA VAL A 109 -5.61 8.80 6.58
C VAL A 109 -5.15 8.14 7.89
N PHE A 110 -5.70 6.98 8.24
CA PHE A 110 -5.30 6.22 9.43
C PHE A 110 -3.81 5.85 9.36
N THR A 111 -3.37 5.33 8.20
CA THR A 111 -1.96 4.98 7.97
C THR A 111 -1.06 6.20 8.05
N LYS A 112 -1.46 7.33 7.45
CA LYS A 112 -0.72 8.60 7.51
C LYS A 112 -0.61 9.09 8.95
N ARG A 113 -1.69 9.11 9.73
CA ARG A 113 -1.67 9.51 11.15
C ARG A 113 -0.76 8.60 11.98
N ARG A 114 -0.82 7.28 11.76
CA ARG A 114 0.03 6.30 12.45
C ARG A 114 1.52 6.47 12.12
N LEU A 115 1.85 6.71 10.85
CA LEU A 115 3.25 6.88 10.39
C LEU A 115 3.80 8.29 10.62
N ALA A 116 2.94 9.31 10.70
CA ALA A 116 3.33 10.68 10.99
C ALA A 116 3.77 10.91 12.44
N GLY A 117 3.75 9.85 13.28
CA GLY A 117 4.05 9.89 14.70
C GLY A 117 5.19 10.85 15.02
N LYS A 118 4.83 12.02 15.57
CA LYS A 118 5.77 13.09 15.91
C LYS A 118 6.94 12.54 16.73
N ILE A 119 6.62 11.67 17.69
CA ILE A 119 7.57 10.94 18.54
C ILE A 119 8.65 10.19 17.74
N ALA A 120 8.29 9.52 16.64
CA ALA A 120 9.27 8.78 15.83
C ALA A 120 10.19 9.74 15.05
N ARG A 121 9.62 10.83 14.52
CA ARG A 121 10.38 11.88 13.83
C ARG A 121 11.33 12.62 14.78
N ASP A 122 10.86 12.95 15.98
CA ASP A 122 11.64 13.67 16.98
C ASP A 122 12.80 12.78 17.49
N ARG A 123 12.53 11.48 17.72
CA ARG A 123 13.58 10.50 18.04
C ARG A 123 14.61 10.35 16.92
N GLN A 124 14.20 10.38 15.65
CA GLN A 124 15.13 10.35 14.52
C GLN A 124 16.01 11.60 14.52
N ARG A 125 15.44 12.79 14.66
CA ARG A 125 16.21 14.04 14.73
C ARG A 125 17.24 14.05 15.86
N GLU A 126 16.88 13.50 17.01
CA GLU A 126 17.80 13.35 18.15
C GLU A 126 18.93 12.36 17.83
N ALA A 127 18.60 11.22 17.22
CA ALA A 127 19.59 10.25 16.78
C ALA A 127 20.54 10.83 15.73
N ASP A 128 20.02 11.56 14.74
CA ASP A 128 20.80 12.22 13.69
C ASP A 128 21.76 13.24 14.30
N ARG A 129 21.29 14.07 15.25
CA ARG A 129 22.14 15.00 16.00
C ARG A 129 23.27 14.28 16.74
N LYS A 130 22.97 13.14 17.37
CA LYS A 130 23.97 12.32 18.07
C LYS A 130 25.00 11.75 17.11
N VAL A 131 24.57 11.25 15.95
CA VAL A 131 25.46 10.74 14.91
C VAL A 131 26.41 11.82 14.42
N VAL A 132 25.90 13.02 14.12
CA VAL A 132 26.73 14.17 13.70
C VAL A 132 27.75 14.53 14.78
N ALA A 133 27.33 14.59 16.06
CA ALA A 133 28.24 14.89 17.17
C ALA A 133 29.35 13.84 17.33
N THR A 134 29.04 12.54 17.18
CA THR A 134 30.06 11.47 17.24
C THR A 134 30.93 11.40 15.98
N GLY A 135 30.37 11.77 14.84
CA GLY A 135 30.96 11.68 13.50
C GLY A 135 31.62 12.97 13.02
N GLU A 136 31.85 13.93 13.91
CA GLU A 136 32.39 15.26 13.56
C GLU A 136 33.69 15.19 12.75
N HIS A 137 34.54 14.20 13.06
CA HIS A 137 35.79 13.91 12.36
C HIS A 137 35.61 13.57 10.87
N LEU A 138 34.46 13.00 10.47
CA LEU A 138 34.14 12.65 9.08
C LEU A 138 33.72 13.87 8.26
N ILE A 139 33.23 14.92 8.92
CA ILE A 139 32.66 16.14 8.29
C ILE A 139 33.64 17.31 8.42
N ARG A 140 34.86 17.07 8.95
CA ARG A 140 35.82 18.11 9.31
C ARG A 140 36.26 19.01 8.15
N LYS A 141 36.34 18.45 6.93
CA LYS A 141 36.64 19.22 5.72
C LYS A 141 35.49 20.16 5.37
N GLU A 142 34.27 19.64 5.34
CA GLU A 142 33.06 20.42 5.05
C GLU A 142 32.77 21.50 6.10
N LEU A 143 33.11 21.25 7.37
CA LEU A 143 33.02 22.25 8.44
C LEU A 143 34.01 23.40 8.23
N ARG A 144 35.26 23.10 7.87
CA ARG A 144 36.31 24.10 7.60
C ARG A 144 35.98 24.94 6.37
N ASP A 145 35.57 24.31 5.28
CA ASP A 145 35.17 25.00 4.04
C ASP A 145 33.99 25.97 4.30
N ARG A 146 33.10 25.64 5.25
CA ARG A 146 31.97 26.48 5.67
C ARG A 146 32.38 27.66 6.57
N GLU A 147 33.40 27.50 7.40
CA GLU A 147 33.96 28.55 8.26
C GLU A 147 34.78 29.57 7.47
N GLU A 148 35.50 29.13 6.44
CA GLU A 148 36.33 29.97 5.56
C GLU A 148 35.50 30.77 4.55
N GLY A 149 34.17 30.62 4.53
CA GLY A 149 33.27 31.34 3.64
C GLY A 149 33.45 30.99 2.16
N VAL A 150 34.20 29.93 1.86
CA VAL A 150 34.33 29.40 0.51
C VAL A 150 32.95 28.86 0.14
N PRO A 151 32.32 29.31 -0.96
CA PRO A 151 31.06 28.74 -1.38
C PRO A 151 31.30 27.24 -1.55
N MET A 152 30.56 26.40 -0.81
CA MET A 152 30.55 24.96 -1.08
C MET A 152 30.42 24.83 -2.59
N VAL A 153 31.43 24.25 -3.24
CA VAL A 153 31.43 24.04 -4.68
C VAL A 153 30.07 23.45 -4.96
N ALA A 154 29.24 24.19 -5.71
CA ALA A 154 27.88 23.79 -5.97
C ALA A 154 27.98 22.37 -6.52
N GLU A 155 27.66 21.38 -5.67
CA GLU A 155 27.67 20.01 -6.10
C GLU A 155 26.66 19.98 -7.23
N THR A 156 27.20 19.84 -8.43
CA THR A 156 26.44 19.57 -9.63
C THR A 156 25.37 18.56 -9.24
N SER A 157 24.13 19.01 -9.29
CA SER A 157 22.92 18.31 -8.87
C SER A 157 22.69 17.08 -9.76
N LYS A 158 23.51 16.05 -9.61
CA LYS A 158 23.47 14.84 -10.44
C LYS A 158 23.87 13.57 -9.68
N THR A 159 23.30 13.33 -8.51
CA THR A 159 23.12 11.97 -7.98
C THR A 159 22.12 11.91 -6.82
N ALA A 160 21.06 12.72 -6.87
CA ALA A 160 19.86 12.39 -6.10
C ALA A 160 19.16 11.23 -6.82
N ASN A 161 19.31 10.01 -6.28
CA ASN A 161 18.46 8.83 -6.51
C ASN A 161 17.51 8.91 -7.71
N ARG A 162 18.03 8.68 -8.93
CA ARG A 162 17.19 8.36 -10.07
C ARG A 162 16.55 7.00 -9.79
N VAL A 163 15.24 6.99 -9.55
CA VAL A 163 14.46 5.75 -9.54
C VAL A 163 14.48 5.24 -10.98
N HIS A 164 15.30 4.24 -11.28
CA HIS A 164 15.31 3.59 -12.59
C HIS A 164 13.88 3.08 -12.89
N GLY A 165 13.19 3.75 -13.82
CA GLY A 165 11.81 3.39 -14.21
C GLY A 165 10.98 4.51 -14.83
N GLU A 166 11.29 5.79 -14.57
CA GLU A 166 10.52 6.91 -15.13
C GLU A 166 10.92 7.28 -16.56
N ASP A 167 12.18 7.03 -16.96
CA ASP A 167 12.69 7.33 -18.31
C ASP A 167 11.98 6.53 -19.42
N LEU A 168 11.40 5.37 -19.12
CA LEU A 168 10.61 4.57 -20.06
C LEU A 168 9.22 5.16 -20.34
N ILE A 169 8.65 5.90 -19.40
CA ILE A 169 7.33 6.53 -19.54
C ILE A 169 7.48 7.86 -20.32
N ALA A 170 8.53 8.63 -20.03
CA ALA A 170 8.81 9.88 -20.74
C ALA A 170 9.31 9.66 -22.18
N ALA A 171 10.08 8.59 -22.45
CA ALA A 171 10.53 8.26 -23.80
C ALA A 171 9.38 7.89 -24.76
N ARG A 172 8.22 7.47 -24.21
CA ARG A 172 7.02 7.11 -24.98
C ARG A 172 6.21 8.33 -25.45
N GLN A 173 6.51 9.54 -24.95
CA GLN A 173 5.77 10.78 -25.26
C GLN A 173 6.59 11.80 -26.08
N LYS A 174 7.56 11.36 -26.88
CA LYS A 174 8.28 12.29 -27.77
C LYS A 174 7.41 12.68 -28.96
N LYS A 175 6.93 13.94 -28.95
CA LYS A 175 6.32 14.60 -30.11
C LYS A 175 7.33 14.67 -31.25
N LYS A 176 6.96 14.19 -32.44
CA LYS A 176 7.72 14.44 -33.67
C LYS A 176 7.09 15.63 -34.38
N THR A 177 7.88 16.68 -34.59
CA THR A 177 7.52 17.80 -35.45
C THR A 177 7.92 17.49 -36.89
N ARG A 178 6.98 17.59 -37.84
CA ARG A 178 7.29 17.56 -39.27
C ARG A 178 7.16 18.98 -39.82
N LEU A 179 8.16 19.42 -40.57
CA LEU A 179 8.14 20.69 -41.31
C LEU A 179 7.42 20.46 -42.65
N LEU A 180 6.37 21.23 -42.92
CA LEU A 180 5.71 21.26 -44.23
C LEU A 180 6.47 22.20 -45.18
N VAL A 181 6.30 21.96 -46.48
CA VAL A 181 7.00 22.66 -47.56
C VAL A 181 6.73 24.17 -47.57
N ASP A 182 5.59 24.62 -47.03
CA ASP A 182 5.22 26.03 -46.92
C ASP A 182 5.73 26.73 -45.64
N GLY A 183 6.63 26.08 -44.89
CA GLY A 183 7.31 26.68 -43.73
C GLY A 183 6.55 26.62 -42.39
N GLY A 184 5.40 25.94 -42.33
CA GLY A 184 4.71 25.62 -41.07
C GLY A 184 5.13 24.26 -40.49
N ALA A 185 5.06 24.10 -39.17
CA ALA A 185 5.32 22.82 -38.48
C ALA A 185 4.02 22.28 -37.83
N GLU A 186 3.69 21.02 -38.09
CA GLU A 186 2.57 20.32 -37.42
C GLU A 186 3.10 19.30 -36.39
N GLU A 187 2.43 19.23 -35.23
CA GLU A 187 2.72 18.27 -34.14
C GLU A 187 1.71 17.13 -34.15
N GLU A 188 2.13 15.91 -34.55
CA GLU A 188 1.31 14.71 -34.38
C GLU A 188 1.61 14.02 -33.03
N MET A 189 0.55 13.72 -32.28
CA MET A 189 0.61 12.98 -31.01
C MET A 189 0.23 11.52 -31.29
N GLN A 190 1.19 10.60 -31.37
CA GLN A 190 0.90 9.16 -31.47
C GLN A 190 0.44 8.63 -30.11
N LEU A 191 -0.82 8.19 -30.03
CA LEU A 191 -1.40 7.48 -28.89
C LEU A 191 -1.33 5.97 -29.16
N ASP A 192 -0.37 5.29 -28.50
CA ASP A 192 -0.36 3.83 -28.28
C ASP A 192 -0.40 3.49 -26.79
#